data_AF-A0A2L1UIX2-F1
#
_entry.id   AF-A0A2L1UIX2-F1
#
_cell.length_a   1.000
_cell.length_b   1.000
_cell.length_c   1.000
_cell.angle_alpha   90.00
_cell.angle_beta   90.00
_cell.angle_gamma   90.00
#
_symmetry.space_group_name_H-M   'P 1'
#
loop_
_entity.id
_entity.type
_entity.pdbx_description
1 polymer ?
#
loop_
_entity_poly.entity_id
_entity_poly.type
_entity_poly.pdbx_seq_one_letter_code
_entity_poly.pdbx_strand_id
1 'polypeptide(L)'
;MISHSYVQAQLNFRSMLDQVFPLFSTVFGQLFSMTALEILRKYPTPEHVLNADHDEMKETIHAQCNRSFLWASQRADDIVKAAKNSLIVDSNSCQITALRLMINLLMEYQNHLADLERAIKLKASTIEGFDVLCSIPGIGHKLAATILAEIGDISSFDHAKKLVAFAGIDPSVFSSGKFTATRNRITKRGSTRLRRALYLAVLCGIRGVAKNQRIRAYDKKRLEGKPHRVALIACTNKLLRIIFALLKNSVHYHP
;
A
#
# COMPACT_ATOMS: atom_id res chain seq x y z
N MET A 1 -8.16 8.72 -10.29
CA MET A 1 -8.34 8.36 -11.71
C MET A 1 -7.31 7.31 -12.13
N ILE A 2 -6.01 7.61 -12.13
CA ILE A 2 -4.94 6.66 -12.54
C ILE A 2 -4.94 5.35 -11.73
N SER A 3 -5.05 5.40 -10.40
CA SER A 3 -5.07 4.17 -9.59
C SER A 3 -6.29 3.28 -9.85
N HIS A 4 -7.42 3.86 -10.28
CA HIS A 4 -8.61 3.08 -10.63
C HIS A 4 -8.41 2.38 -11.97
N SER A 5 -7.91 3.11 -12.98
CA SER A 5 -7.56 2.53 -14.28
C SER A 5 -6.49 1.44 -14.15
N TYR A 6 -5.51 1.62 -13.27
CA TYR A 6 -4.49 0.62 -12.99
C TYR A 6 -5.09 -0.67 -12.40
N VAL A 7 -5.99 -0.57 -11.42
CA VAL A 7 -6.68 -1.75 -10.86
C VAL A 7 -7.52 -2.44 -11.91
N GLN A 8 -8.22 -1.69 -12.77
CA GLN A 8 -8.98 -2.30 -13.87
C GLN A 8 -8.06 -3.04 -14.86
N ALA A 9 -6.92 -2.44 -15.21
CA ALA A 9 -5.93 -3.09 -16.06
C ALA A 9 -5.38 -4.38 -15.41
N GLN A 10 -5.15 -4.39 -14.10
CA GLN A 10 -4.73 -5.58 -13.35
C GLN A 10 -5.76 -6.72 -13.43
N LEU A 11 -7.06 -6.40 -13.32
CA LEU A 11 -8.13 -7.38 -13.44
C LEU A 11 -8.21 -7.96 -14.85
N ASN A 12 -8.15 -7.09 -15.87
CA ASN A 12 -8.18 -7.51 -17.27
C ASN A 12 -6.96 -8.38 -17.61
N PHE A 13 -5.77 -7.97 -17.18
CA PHE A 13 -4.55 -8.76 -17.31
C PHE A 13 -4.68 -10.14 -16.70
N ARG A 14 -5.19 -10.23 -15.48
CA ARG A 14 -5.34 -11.51 -14.79
C ARG A 14 -6.27 -12.46 -15.56
N SER A 15 -7.40 -11.94 -16.04
CA SER A 15 -8.31 -12.74 -16.86
C SER A 15 -7.66 -13.25 -18.15
N MET A 16 -6.80 -12.45 -18.80
CA MET A 16 -6.07 -12.87 -20.00
C MET A 16 -4.96 -13.88 -19.67
N LEU A 17 -4.24 -13.66 -18.57
CA LEU A 17 -3.23 -14.58 -18.11
C LEU A 17 -3.83 -15.93 -17.72
N ASP A 18 -5.00 -15.95 -17.10
CA ASP A 18 -5.69 -17.20 -16.74
C ASP A 18 -6.11 -17.99 -17.98
N GLN A 19 -6.31 -17.32 -19.13
CA GLN A 19 -6.57 -17.98 -20.41
C GLN A 19 -5.29 -18.48 -21.07
N VAL A 20 -4.18 -17.75 -21.00
CA VAL A 20 -2.95 -18.06 -21.76
C VAL A 20 -1.95 -18.91 -20.96
N PHE A 21 -1.82 -18.64 -19.65
CA PHE A 21 -0.89 -19.31 -18.74
C PHE A 21 -1.40 -19.33 -17.28
N PRO A 22 -2.47 -20.09 -16.98
CA PRO A 22 -3.17 -20.03 -15.69
C PRO A 22 -2.31 -20.31 -14.45
N LEU A 23 -1.37 -21.24 -14.53
CA LEU A 23 -0.54 -21.60 -13.37
C LEU A 23 0.57 -20.60 -13.06
N PHE A 24 0.84 -19.64 -13.94
CA PHE A 24 1.87 -18.61 -13.68
C PHE A 24 1.54 -17.77 -12.43
N SER A 25 0.26 -17.54 -12.16
CA SER A 25 -0.21 -16.76 -11.01
C SER A 25 0.19 -17.37 -9.66
N THR A 26 0.56 -18.65 -9.62
CA THR A 26 1.00 -19.36 -8.41
C THR A 26 2.49 -19.21 -8.13
N VAL A 27 3.27 -18.83 -9.14
CA VAL A 27 4.74 -18.81 -9.06
C VAL A 27 5.26 -17.59 -8.30
N PHE A 28 4.61 -16.44 -8.45
CA PHE A 28 5.01 -15.19 -7.80
C PHE A 28 4.00 -14.79 -6.72
N GLY A 29 4.48 -14.52 -5.51
CA GLY A 29 3.64 -13.93 -4.45
C GLY A 29 3.09 -12.55 -4.82
N GLN A 30 3.76 -11.84 -5.74
CA GLN A 30 3.28 -10.59 -6.35
C GLN A 30 3.34 -10.70 -7.88
N LEU A 31 2.19 -11.03 -8.47
CA LEU A 31 2.04 -11.22 -9.91
C LEU A 31 2.41 -9.98 -10.73
N PHE A 32 2.12 -8.79 -10.21
CA PHE A 32 2.39 -7.52 -10.88
C PHE A 32 3.77 -6.95 -10.54
N SER A 33 4.71 -7.74 -10.03
CA SER A 33 6.08 -7.25 -9.83
C SER A 33 6.77 -7.02 -11.17
N MET A 34 7.69 -6.04 -11.25
CA MET A 34 8.46 -5.77 -12.47
C MET A 34 9.14 -7.04 -13.00
N THR A 35 9.75 -7.83 -12.11
CA THR A 35 10.36 -9.12 -12.45
C THR A 35 9.37 -10.10 -13.09
N ALA A 36 8.18 -10.27 -12.51
CA ALA A 36 7.17 -11.19 -13.05
C ALA A 36 6.63 -10.72 -14.41
N LEU A 37 6.39 -9.42 -14.56
CA LEU A 37 5.93 -8.81 -15.82
C LEU A 37 6.99 -8.93 -16.92
N GLU A 38 8.27 -8.71 -16.61
CA GLU A 38 9.38 -8.87 -17.55
C GLU A 38 9.54 -10.31 -18.04
N ILE A 39 9.42 -11.27 -17.13
CA ILE A 39 9.50 -12.69 -17.49
C ILE A 39 8.32 -13.10 -18.36
N LEU A 40 7.10 -12.69 -18.04
CA LEU A 40 5.94 -12.94 -18.92
C LEU A 40 6.05 -12.21 -20.25
N ARG A 41 6.69 -11.05 -20.29
CA ARG A 41 6.93 -10.33 -21.54
C ARG A 41 7.86 -11.13 -22.46
N LYS A 42 8.88 -11.79 -21.91
CA LYS A 42 9.81 -12.63 -22.69
C LYS A 42 9.20 -14.00 -23.01
N TYR A 43 8.57 -14.65 -22.04
CA TYR A 43 7.99 -15.99 -22.13
C TYR A 43 6.48 -15.96 -21.77
N PRO A 44 5.60 -15.54 -22.70
CA PRO A 44 4.18 -15.31 -22.41
C PRO A 44 3.32 -16.59 -22.27
N THR A 45 3.82 -17.74 -22.75
CA THR A 45 3.08 -19.01 -22.77
C THR A 45 3.90 -20.14 -22.16
N PRO A 46 3.25 -21.26 -21.76
CA PRO A 46 3.95 -22.45 -21.31
C PRO A 46 4.98 -22.97 -22.33
N GLU A 47 4.64 -22.96 -23.63
CA GLU A 47 5.55 -23.42 -24.69
C GLU A 47 6.82 -22.58 -24.78
N HIS A 48 6.69 -21.25 -24.66
CA HIS A 48 7.85 -20.37 -24.67
C HIS A 48 8.76 -20.63 -23.46
N VAL A 49 8.19 -20.98 -22.30
CA VAL A 49 8.97 -21.36 -21.11
C VAL A 49 9.68 -22.70 -21.32
N LEU A 50 9.00 -23.70 -21.90
CA LEU A 50 9.56 -25.04 -22.10
C LEU A 50 10.68 -25.06 -23.15
N ASN A 51 10.61 -24.17 -24.15
CA ASN A 51 11.62 -24.02 -25.20
C ASN A 51 12.73 -23.03 -24.84
N ALA A 52 12.63 -22.34 -23.71
CA ALA A 52 13.63 -21.37 -23.29
C ALA A 52 14.92 -22.04 -22.78
N ASP A 53 16.04 -21.35 -22.94
CA ASP A 53 17.25 -21.71 -22.19
C ASP A 53 17.02 -21.42 -20.70
N HIS A 54 17.14 -22.47 -19.91
CA HIS A 54 16.89 -22.42 -18.48
C HIS A 54 17.92 -21.55 -17.75
N ASP A 55 19.17 -21.52 -18.20
CA ASP A 55 20.20 -20.71 -17.54
C ASP A 55 20.05 -19.22 -17.91
N GLU A 56 19.71 -18.91 -19.16
CA GLU A 56 19.35 -17.54 -19.58
C GLU A 56 18.13 -17.00 -18.80
N MET A 57 17.15 -17.86 -18.50
CA MET A 57 15.97 -17.48 -17.70
C MET A 57 16.38 -17.10 -16.28
N LYS A 58 17.27 -17.87 -15.63
CA LYS A 58 17.77 -17.56 -14.28
C LYS A 58 18.51 -16.24 -14.24
N GLU A 59 19.38 -15.99 -15.22
CA GLU A 59 20.11 -14.73 -15.34
C GLU A 59 19.17 -13.54 -15.52
N THR A 60 18.15 -13.70 -16.38
CA THR A 60 17.13 -12.67 -16.59
C THR A 60 16.38 -12.36 -15.29
N ILE A 61 15.97 -13.37 -14.52
CA ILE A 61 15.31 -13.18 -13.22
C ILE A 61 16.24 -12.47 -12.23
N HIS A 62 17.50 -12.91 -12.15
CA HIS A 62 18.49 -12.34 -11.23
C HIS A 62 18.80 -10.87 -11.56
N ALA A 63 18.94 -10.53 -12.85
CA ALA A 63 19.17 -9.15 -13.27
C ALA A 63 18.00 -8.20 -12.91
N GLN A 64 16.78 -8.73 -12.87
CA GLN A 64 15.56 -7.96 -12.60
C GLN A 64 15.18 -7.92 -11.11
N CYS A 65 15.98 -8.50 -10.21
CA CYS A 65 15.68 -8.48 -8.78
C CYS A 65 16.93 -8.30 -7.91
N ASN A 66 16.79 -7.62 -6.78
CA ASN A 66 17.87 -7.48 -5.81
C ASN A 66 17.87 -8.67 -4.82
N ARG A 67 17.83 -9.90 -5.34
CA ARG A 67 17.77 -11.16 -4.58
C ARG A 67 18.91 -12.09 -4.99
N SER A 68 19.23 -13.03 -4.11
CA SER A 68 20.27 -14.05 -4.37
C SER A 68 19.98 -14.87 -5.62
N PHE A 69 21.02 -15.25 -6.35
CA PHE A 69 20.91 -16.16 -7.50
C PHE A 69 20.16 -17.47 -7.19
N LEU A 70 20.34 -18.04 -5.99
CA LEU A 70 19.59 -19.23 -5.55
C LEU A 70 18.07 -19.03 -5.60
N TRP A 71 17.59 -17.85 -5.19
CA TRP A 71 16.17 -17.50 -5.26
C TRP A 71 15.70 -17.39 -6.72
N ALA A 72 16.53 -16.81 -7.60
CA ALA A 72 16.21 -16.71 -9.02
C ALA A 72 16.13 -18.11 -9.67
N SER A 73 17.07 -19.01 -9.34
CA SER A 73 17.04 -20.41 -9.79
C SER A 73 15.78 -21.13 -9.35
N GLN A 74 15.42 -21.02 -8.06
CA GLN A 74 14.21 -21.65 -7.55
C GLN A 74 12.95 -21.12 -8.26
N ARG A 75 12.91 -19.83 -8.58
CA ARG A 75 11.79 -19.26 -9.34
C ARG A 75 11.75 -19.75 -10.78
N ALA A 76 12.89 -19.85 -11.48
CA ALA A 76 12.93 -20.45 -12.80
C ALA A 76 12.37 -21.89 -12.78
N ASP A 77 12.80 -22.70 -11.81
CA ASP A 77 12.31 -24.07 -11.63
C ASP A 77 10.79 -24.11 -11.39
N ASP A 78 10.26 -23.19 -10.56
CA ASP A 78 8.83 -23.07 -10.30
C ASP A 78 8.04 -22.64 -11.54
N ILE A 79 8.58 -21.75 -12.38
CA ILE A 79 7.97 -21.36 -13.66
C ILE A 79 7.91 -22.55 -14.61
N VAL A 80 9.01 -23.31 -14.74
CA VAL A 80 9.05 -24.52 -15.58
C VAL A 80 8.06 -25.56 -15.08
N LYS A 81 7.98 -25.79 -13.77
CA LYS A 81 6.96 -26.69 -13.18
C LYS A 81 5.54 -26.21 -13.48
N ALA A 82 5.28 -24.90 -13.37
CA ALA A 82 3.98 -24.32 -13.71
C ALA A 82 3.66 -24.49 -15.20
N ALA A 83 4.64 -24.34 -16.09
CA ALA A 83 4.45 -24.56 -17.53
C ALA A 83 4.13 -26.03 -17.85
N LYS A 84 4.86 -26.99 -17.25
CA LYS A 84 4.62 -28.43 -17.45
C LYS A 84 3.24 -28.88 -16.98
N ASN A 85 2.76 -28.32 -15.87
CA ASN A 85 1.47 -28.66 -15.28
C ASN A 85 0.31 -27.83 -15.86
N SER A 86 0.61 -26.80 -16.66
CA SER A 86 -0.42 -25.98 -17.28
C SER A 86 -1.08 -26.78 -18.39
N LEU A 87 -2.39 -26.66 -18.51
CA LEU A 87 -3.10 -27.17 -19.67
C LEU A 87 -2.51 -26.52 -20.92
N ILE A 88 -2.34 -27.31 -21.99
CA ILE A 88 -2.03 -26.78 -23.32
C ILE A 88 -3.24 -25.95 -23.72
N VAL A 89 -3.07 -24.63 -23.72
CA VAL A 89 -4.05 -23.73 -24.29
C VAL A 89 -3.54 -23.35 -25.66
N ASP A 90 -4.29 -23.70 -26.71
CA ASP A 90 -4.11 -23.19 -28.07
C ASP A 90 -4.33 -21.67 -28.06
N SER A 91 -3.34 -20.95 -27.55
CA SER A 91 -3.39 -19.52 -27.38
C SER A 91 -3.18 -18.88 -28.73
N ASN A 92 -4.25 -18.39 -29.34
CA ASN A 92 -4.17 -17.72 -30.64
C ASN A 92 -3.18 -16.54 -30.55
N SER A 93 -2.45 -16.27 -31.64
CA SER A 93 -1.47 -15.17 -31.72
C SER A 93 -2.03 -13.81 -31.25
N CYS A 94 -3.31 -13.56 -31.47
CA CYS A 94 -4.04 -12.39 -30.97
C CYS A 94 -4.07 -12.29 -29.44
N GLN A 95 -4.29 -13.41 -28.73
CA GLN A 95 -4.32 -13.44 -27.26
C GLN A 95 -2.95 -13.16 -26.67
N ILE A 96 -1.89 -13.73 -27.25
CA ILE A 96 -0.50 -13.47 -26.86
C ILE A 96 -0.14 -11.99 -27.09
N THR A 97 -0.57 -11.43 -28.23
CA THR A 97 -0.34 -10.01 -28.54
C THR A 97 -1.09 -9.11 -27.57
N ALA A 98 -2.35 -9.41 -27.27
CA ALA A 98 -3.15 -8.67 -26.28
C ALA A 98 -2.53 -8.74 -24.87
N LEU A 99 -2.03 -9.92 -24.46
CA LEU A 99 -1.35 -10.09 -23.19
C LEU A 99 -0.07 -9.24 -23.12
N ARG A 100 0.77 -9.26 -24.16
CA ARG A 100 1.98 -8.42 -24.26
C ARG A 100 1.64 -6.92 -24.17
N LEU A 101 0.59 -6.48 -24.86
CA LEU A 101 0.12 -5.10 -24.78
C LEU A 101 -0.29 -4.73 -23.34
N MET A 102 -1.04 -5.62 -22.68
CA MET A 102 -1.49 -5.41 -21.30
C MET A 102 -0.30 -5.37 -20.31
N ILE A 103 0.71 -6.22 -20.50
CA ILE A 103 1.95 -6.19 -19.71
C ILE A 103 2.63 -4.83 -19.84
N ASN A 104 2.83 -4.37 -21.08
CA ASN A 104 3.46 -3.07 -21.34
C ASN A 104 2.66 -1.93 -20.69
N LEU A 105 1.34 -1.95 -20.81
CA LEU A 105 0.46 -0.95 -20.17
C LEU A 105 0.60 -0.95 -18.64
N LEU A 106 0.67 -2.14 -18.02
CA LEU A 106 0.87 -2.25 -16.57
C LEU A 106 2.24 -1.71 -16.13
N MET A 107 3.29 -2.00 -16.89
CA MET A 107 4.63 -1.48 -16.63
C MET A 107 4.66 0.06 -16.76
N GLU A 108 4.03 0.61 -17.79
CA GLU A 108 3.93 2.07 -17.95
C GLU A 108 3.15 2.72 -16.81
N TYR A 109 2.04 2.11 -16.36
CA TYR A 109 1.34 2.62 -15.18
C TYR A 109 2.22 2.58 -13.93
N GLN A 110 3.05 1.55 -13.74
CA GLN A 110 3.97 1.49 -12.61
C GLN A 110 5.02 2.60 -12.67
N ASN A 111 5.57 2.87 -13.86
CA ASN A 111 6.50 3.98 -14.08
C ASN A 111 5.83 5.32 -13.77
N HIS A 112 4.66 5.59 -14.35
CA HIS A 112 3.91 6.82 -14.11
C HIS A 112 3.54 7.01 -12.64
N LEU A 113 3.16 5.93 -11.94
CA LEU A 113 2.89 6.00 -10.50
C LEU A 113 4.17 6.35 -9.73
N ALA A 114 5.31 5.74 -10.05
CA ALA A 114 6.60 6.06 -9.43
C ALA A 114 7.02 7.52 -9.69
N ASP A 115 6.78 8.04 -10.89
CA ASP A 115 7.07 9.43 -11.27
C ASP A 115 6.24 10.41 -10.46
N LEU A 116 4.93 10.15 -10.35
CA LEU A 116 4.02 10.96 -9.54
C LEU A 116 4.41 10.93 -8.07
N GLU A 117 4.83 9.78 -7.55
CA GLU A 117 5.32 9.67 -6.17
C GLU A 117 6.58 10.48 -5.93
N ARG A 118 7.53 10.47 -6.89
CA ARG A 118 8.73 11.31 -6.85
C ARG A 118 8.39 12.79 -6.90
N ALA A 119 7.49 13.19 -7.80
CA ALA A 119 7.03 14.58 -7.91
C ALA A 119 6.33 15.06 -6.63
N ILE A 120 5.47 14.23 -6.03
CA ILE A 120 4.82 14.52 -4.74
C ILE A 120 5.87 14.66 -3.65
N LYS A 121 6.85 13.75 -3.57
CA LYS A 121 7.91 13.82 -2.57
C LYS A 121 8.70 15.12 -2.68
N LEU A 122 9.14 15.48 -3.89
CA LEU A 122 9.91 16.70 -4.15
C LEU A 122 9.15 17.97 -3.75
N LYS A 123 7.86 18.05 -4.08
CA LYS A 123 7.02 19.18 -3.67
C LYS A 123 6.73 19.18 -2.18
N ALA A 124 6.54 18.01 -1.57
CA ALA A 124 6.21 17.92 -0.16
C ALA A 124 7.42 18.19 0.74
N SER A 125 8.64 17.86 0.30
CA SER A 125 9.87 18.14 1.06
C SER A 125 10.16 19.63 1.23
N THR A 126 9.54 20.52 0.46
CA THR A 126 9.68 21.97 0.66
C THR A 126 8.68 22.51 1.69
N ILE A 127 7.75 21.70 2.19
CA ILE A 127 6.72 22.10 3.14
C ILE A 127 7.23 21.85 4.56
N GLU A 128 7.13 22.86 5.42
CA GLU A 128 7.50 22.73 6.82
C GLU A 128 6.70 21.60 7.50
N GLY A 129 7.39 20.81 8.34
CA GLY A 129 6.79 19.68 9.03
C GLY A 129 6.73 18.38 8.22
N PHE A 130 7.13 18.36 6.94
CA PHE A 130 7.16 17.11 6.16
C PHE A 130 8.12 16.08 6.74
N ASP A 131 9.35 16.47 7.05
CA ASP A 131 10.36 15.58 7.64
C ASP A 131 10.01 15.20 9.08
N VAL A 132 9.36 16.12 9.82
CA VAL A 132 8.78 15.83 11.14
C VAL A 132 7.75 14.71 11.04
N LEU A 133 6.83 14.77 10.08
CA LEU A 133 5.85 13.69 9.88
C LEU A 133 6.49 12.41 9.37
N CYS A 134 7.51 12.47 8.50
CA CYS A 134 8.19 11.27 8.01
C CYS A 134 9.02 10.56 9.10
N SER A 135 9.48 11.29 10.13
CA SER A 135 10.16 10.69 11.29
C SER A 135 9.26 9.77 12.12
N ILE A 136 7.94 9.90 11.96
CA ILE A 136 6.95 9.11 12.66
C ILE A 136 6.85 7.69 12.04
N PRO A 137 7.06 6.62 12.81
CA PRO A 137 6.86 5.27 12.32
C PRO A 137 5.43 5.01 11.84
N GLY A 138 5.34 4.48 10.62
CA GLY A 138 4.07 4.22 9.93
C GLY A 138 3.61 5.36 9.02
N ILE A 139 4.25 6.53 9.05
CA ILE A 139 3.98 7.64 8.12
C ILE A 139 5.10 7.69 7.08
N GLY A 140 4.79 7.27 5.85
CA GLY A 140 5.67 7.49 4.70
C GLY A 140 5.35 8.77 3.94
N HIS A 141 6.18 9.12 2.96
CA HIS A 141 6.09 10.37 2.16
C HIS A 141 4.67 10.72 1.69
N LYS A 142 3.92 9.76 1.12
CA LYS A 142 2.55 10.01 0.64
C LYS A 142 1.59 10.36 1.77
N LEU A 143 1.70 9.68 2.91
CA LEU A 143 0.84 9.93 4.07
C LEU A 143 1.21 11.27 4.71
N ALA A 144 2.49 11.59 4.84
CA ALA A 144 2.95 12.88 5.32
C ALA A 144 2.42 14.03 4.44
N ALA A 145 2.61 13.93 3.12
CA ALA A 145 2.10 14.91 2.16
C ALA A 145 0.58 15.06 2.24
N THR A 146 -0.16 13.95 2.34
CA THR A 146 -1.63 13.98 2.47
C THR A 146 -2.07 14.63 3.78
N ILE A 147 -1.41 14.31 4.90
CA ILE A 147 -1.75 14.86 6.21
C ILE A 147 -1.50 16.36 6.22
N LEU A 148 -0.35 16.84 5.73
CA LEU A 148 -0.06 18.27 5.67
C LEU A 148 -1.02 19.00 4.74
N ALA A 149 -1.31 18.45 3.56
CA ALA A 149 -2.25 19.06 2.62
C ALA A 149 -3.67 19.20 3.19
N GLU A 150 -4.11 18.26 4.03
CA GLU A 150 -5.43 18.30 4.64
C GLU A 150 -5.49 19.15 5.92
N ILE A 151 -4.39 19.23 6.67
CA ILE A 151 -4.30 20.10 7.86
C ILE A 151 -4.14 21.56 7.43
N GLY A 152 -3.36 21.82 6.40
CA GLY A 152 -2.94 23.16 6.03
C GLY A 152 -2.05 23.76 7.12
N ASP A 153 -2.34 24.99 7.51
CA ASP A 153 -1.62 25.65 8.60
C ASP A 153 -2.06 25.11 9.97
N ILE A 154 -1.12 24.48 10.68
CA ILE A 154 -1.35 23.95 12.02
C ILE A 154 -1.71 25.05 13.04
N SER A 155 -1.29 26.29 12.80
CA SER A 155 -1.57 27.44 13.68
C SER A 155 -3.06 27.76 13.76
N SER A 156 -3.84 27.35 12.75
CA SER A 156 -5.31 27.50 12.71
C SER A 156 -6.03 26.69 13.79
N PHE A 157 -5.32 25.78 14.48
CA PHE A 157 -5.87 24.94 15.54
C PHE A 157 -5.28 25.32 16.91
N ASP A 158 -6.09 25.92 17.79
CA ASP A 158 -5.64 26.26 19.15
C ASP A 158 -5.26 25.03 19.98
N HIS A 159 -5.99 23.93 19.78
CA HIS A 159 -5.88 22.71 20.57
C HIS A 159 -6.02 21.47 19.70
N ALA A 160 -5.30 20.40 20.07
CA ALA A 160 -5.39 19.10 19.40
C ALA A 160 -6.82 18.55 19.31
N LYS A 161 -7.71 18.88 20.28
CA LYS A 161 -9.13 18.48 20.23
C LYS A 161 -9.87 19.06 19.01
N LYS A 162 -9.56 20.30 18.60
CA LYS A 162 -10.15 20.91 17.41
C LYS A 162 -9.70 20.18 16.15
N LEU A 163 -8.42 19.80 16.07
CA LEU A 163 -7.90 18.98 14.96
C LEU A 163 -8.53 17.58 14.92
N VAL A 164 -8.76 16.96 16.08
CA VAL A 164 -9.47 15.67 16.22
C VAL A 164 -10.91 15.77 15.72
N ALA A 165 -11.63 16.84 16.06
CA ALA A 165 -12.97 17.11 15.55
C ALA A 165 -12.96 17.37 14.04
N PHE A 166 -11.96 18.11 13.53
CA PHE A 166 -11.77 18.35 12.10
C PHE A 166 -11.44 17.07 11.32
N ALA A 167 -10.77 16.08 11.92
CA ALA A 167 -10.62 14.75 11.31
C ALA A 167 -11.90 13.88 11.45
N GLY A 168 -12.84 14.26 12.31
CA GLY A 168 -14.07 13.53 12.60
C GLY A 168 -13.82 12.16 13.23
N ILE A 169 -12.79 12.06 14.08
CA ILE A 169 -12.41 10.84 14.82
C ILE A 169 -12.78 10.92 16.31
N ASP A 170 -13.40 12.02 16.73
CA ASP A 170 -13.99 12.18 18.04
C ASP A 170 -15.24 11.29 18.19
N PRO A 171 -15.51 10.76 19.40
CA PRO A 171 -16.72 9.99 19.65
C PRO A 171 -17.95 10.92 19.58
N SER A 172 -19.00 10.48 18.91
CA SER A 172 -20.30 11.13 18.90
C SER A 172 -20.90 11.13 20.30
N VAL A 173 -21.61 12.19 20.65
CA VAL A 173 -22.44 12.21 21.87
C VAL A 173 -23.88 11.94 21.46
N PHE A 174 -24.48 10.87 21.98
CA PHE A 174 -25.91 10.63 21.87
C PHE A 174 -26.51 10.65 23.28
N SER A 175 -27.16 11.76 23.60
CA SER A 175 -27.85 11.95 24.87
C SER A 175 -29.25 12.51 24.61
N SER A 176 -30.27 11.89 25.19
CA SER A 176 -31.55 12.54 25.47
C SER A 176 -31.62 12.77 26.98
N GLY A 177 -32.40 13.73 27.49
CA GLY A 177 -32.29 14.21 28.88
C GLY A 177 -32.26 13.13 30.00
N LYS A 178 -32.76 11.91 29.74
CA LYS A 178 -32.73 10.76 30.67
C LYS A 178 -31.79 9.61 30.25
N PHE A 179 -31.12 9.69 29.10
CA PHE A 179 -30.32 8.60 28.54
C PHE A 179 -29.03 9.12 27.91
N THR A 180 -27.89 8.58 28.34
CA THR A 180 -26.58 8.77 27.72
C THR A 180 -26.10 7.44 27.15
N ALA A 181 -25.87 7.38 25.84
CA ALA A 181 -25.39 6.16 25.21
C ALA A 181 -23.93 5.87 25.61
N THR A 182 -23.67 4.64 26.06
CA THR A 182 -22.33 4.16 26.45
C THR A 182 -21.51 3.65 25.25
N ARG A 183 -22.17 3.34 24.12
CA ARG A 183 -21.55 2.83 22.89
C ARG A 183 -21.73 3.83 21.74
N ASN A 184 -20.77 4.74 21.63
CA ASN A 184 -20.80 5.79 20.62
C ASN A 184 -19.92 5.45 19.40
N ARG A 185 -20.30 5.97 18.23
CA ARG A 185 -19.52 5.87 16.99
C ARG A 185 -18.67 7.13 16.85
N ILE A 186 -17.73 7.15 15.92
CA ILE A 186 -17.07 8.43 15.56
C ILE A 186 -18.03 9.33 14.78
N THR A 187 -17.86 10.64 14.89
CA THR A 187 -18.73 11.62 14.23
C THR A 187 -18.65 11.59 12.71
N LYS A 188 -17.46 11.35 12.13
CA LYS A 188 -17.18 11.42 10.68
C LYS A 188 -17.52 12.74 9.99
N ARG A 189 -17.82 13.81 10.74
CA ARG A 189 -18.21 15.13 10.19
C ARG A 189 -17.06 15.88 9.51
N GLY A 190 -15.82 15.49 9.80
CA GLY A 190 -14.60 16.13 9.32
C GLY A 190 -14.00 15.55 8.04
N SER A 191 -12.75 15.91 7.74
CA SER A 191 -12.02 15.45 6.54
C SER A 191 -11.91 13.92 6.49
N THR A 192 -12.51 13.35 5.45
CA THR A 192 -12.44 11.90 5.19
C THR A 192 -11.05 11.46 4.70
N ARG A 193 -10.33 12.34 3.99
CA ARG A 193 -8.98 12.08 3.51
C ARG A 193 -7.98 12.05 4.66
N LEU A 194 -8.02 13.05 5.55
CA LEU A 194 -7.19 13.09 6.76
C LEU A 194 -7.44 11.87 7.64
N ARG A 195 -8.72 11.55 7.91
CA ARG A 195 -9.10 10.37 8.69
C ARG A 195 -8.54 9.08 8.10
N ARG A 196 -8.66 8.90 6.78
CA ARG A 196 -8.14 7.72 6.07
C ARG A 196 -6.61 7.66 6.15
N ALA A 197 -5.93 8.78 5.93
CA ALA A 197 -4.47 8.84 6.00
C ALA A 197 -3.95 8.45 7.39
N LEU A 198 -4.54 9.00 8.46
CA LEU A 198 -4.17 8.67 9.84
C LEU A 198 -4.48 7.21 10.20
N TYR A 199 -5.59 6.66 9.70
CA TYR A 199 -5.93 5.25 9.90
C TYR A 199 -4.90 4.33 9.24
N LEU A 200 -4.51 4.63 8.00
CA LEU A 200 -3.46 3.90 7.28
C LEU A 200 -2.10 4.04 7.97
N ALA A 201 -1.76 5.23 8.48
CA ALA A 201 -0.53 5.45 9.23
C ALA A 201 -0.44 4.56 10.47
N VAL A 202 -1.54 4.41 11.23
CA VAL A 202 -1.61 3.51 12.37
C VAL A 202 -1.47 2.05 11.95
N LEU A 203 -2.17 1.62 10.89
CA LEU A 203 -2.06 0.26 10.36
C LEU A 203 -0.62 -0.09 9.96
N CYS A 204 0.04 0.79 9.21
CA CYS A 204 1.43 0.62 8.82
C CYS A 204 2.36 0.60 10.05
N GLY A 205 2.11 1.49 11.01
CA GLY A 205 2.90 1.57 12.25
C GLY A 205 2.75 0.36 13.16
N ILE A 206 1.61 -0.34 13.12
CA ILE A 206 1.38 -1.59 13.89
C ILE A 206 2.06 -2.79 13.21
N ARG A 207 2.04 -2.86 11.88
CA ARG A 207 2.63 -3.98 11.12
C ARG A 207 4.15 -3.92 11.04
N GLY A 208 4.74 -2.74 11.22
CA GLY A 208 6.20 -2.55 11.11
C GLY A 208 6.98 -3.27 12.22
N VAL A 209 8.18 -3.75 11.88
CA VAL A 209 9.13 -4.46 12.78
C VAL A 209 9.60 -3.59 13.94
N ALA A 210 9.51 -2.26 13.81
CA ALA A 210 9.80 -1.34 14.90
C ALA A 210 8.78 -1.54 16.03
N LYS A 211 9.24 -2.14 17.14
CA LYS A 211 8.54 -2.36 18.42
C LYS A 211 8.09 -1.03 19.07
N ASN A 212 7.24 -0.28 18.38
CA ASN A 212 6.89 1.07 18.75
C ASN A 212 5.93 1.12 19.94
N GLN A 213 6.01 2.22 20.68
CA GLN A 213 5.05 2.62 21.71
C GLN A 213 3.58 2.63 21.22
N ARG A 214 3.35 2.68 19.90
CA ARG A 214 2.03 2.59 19.24
C ARG A 214 1.47 1.17 19.20
N ILE A 215 2.32 0.17 18.98
CA ILE A 215 1.95 -1.26 19.09
C ILE A 215 1.50 -1.51 20.53
N ARG A 216 2.25 -0.99 21.53
CA ARG A 216 1.85 -1.06 22.94
C ARG A 216 0.49 -0.40 23.22
N ALA A 217 0.20 0.74 22.60
CA ALA A 217 -1.11 1.40 22.76
C ALA A 217 -2.25 0.60 22.13
N TYR A 218 -2.02 -0.01 20.96
CA TYR A 218 -3.00 -0.88 20.30
C TYR A 218 -3.24 -2.16 21.11
N ASP A 219 -2.18 -2.86 21.49
CA ASP A 219 -2.25 -4.11 22.27
C ASP A 219 -2.91 -3.87 23.63
N LYS A 220 -2.57 -2.77 24.31
CA LYS A 220 -3.25 -2.37 25.54
C LYS A 220 -4.76 -2.22 25.34
N LYS A 221 -5.20 -1.56 24.25
CA LYS A 221 -6.63 -1.42 23.95
C LYS A 221 -7.29 -2.75 23.61
N ARG A 222 -6.57 -3.68 22.97
CA ARG A 222 -7.05 -5.04 22.69
C ARG A 222 -7.19 -5.86 23.99
N LEU A 223 -6.23 -5.75 24.91
CA LEU A 223 -6.27 -6.37 26.24
C LEU A 223 -7.41 -5.81 27.11
N GLU A 224 -7.75 -4.54 26.96
CA GLU A 224 -8.96 -3.93 27.57
C GLU A 224 -10.28 -4.44 26.95
N GLY A 225 -10.26 -5.45 26.08
CA GLY A 225 -11.43 -6.02 25.42
C GLY A 225 -12.01 -5.16 24.29
N LYS A 226 -11.31 -4.12 23.82
CA LYS A 226 -11.83 -3.26 22.75
C LYS A 226 -11.78 -3.99 21.39
N PRO A 227 -12.84 -3.89 20.57
CA PRO A 227 -12.83 -4.40 19.20
C PRO A 227 -11.70 -3.80 18.36
N HIS A 228 -11.21 -4.54 17.36
CA HIS A 228 -10.06 -4.16 16.54
C HIS A 228 -10.17 -2.74 15.97
N ARG A 229 -11.31 -2.41 15.34
CA ARG A 229 -11.55 -1.08 14.76
C ARG A 229 -11.58 0.03 15.82
N VAL A 230 -12.08 -0.25 17.02
CA VAL A 230 -12.12 0.71 18.13
C VAL A 230 -10.71 0.98 18.65
N ALA A 231 -9.89 -0.07 18.80
CA ALA A 231 -8.49 0.07 19.18
C ALA A 231 -7.70 0.89 18.15
N LEU A 232 -7.91 0.63 16.85
CA LEU A 232 -7.28 1.42 15.78
C LEU A 232 -7.66 2.90 15.84
N ILE A 233 -8.96 3.22 15.97
CA ILE A 233 -9.43 4.61 16.05
C ILE A 233 -8.89 5.31 17.31
N ALA A 234 -8.76 4.61 18.44
CA ALA A 234 -8.13 5.15 19.63
C ALA A 234 -6.65 5.49 19.38
N CYS A 235 -5.91 4.60 18.70
CA CYS A 235 -4.54 4.86 18.27
C CYS A 235 -4.46 6.01 17.25
N THR A 236 -5.43 6.13 16.34
CA THR A 236 -5.53 7.24 15.39
C THR A 236 -5.73 8.58 16.10
N ASN A 237 -6.56 8.63 17.14
CA ASN A 237 -6.74 9.83 17.97
C ASN A 237 -5.45 10.18 18.72
N LYS A 238 -4.77 9.19 19.31
CA LYS A 238 -3.46 9.39 19.95
C LYS A 238 -2.42 9.91 18.96
N LEU A 239 -2.36 9.32 17.76
CA LEU A 239 -1.46 9.74 16.69
C LEU A 239 -1.68 11.21 16.31
N LEU A 240 -2.93 11.62 16.10
CA LEU A 240 -3.24 12.97 15.68
C LEU A 240 -2.85 14.02 16.73
N ARG A 241 -2.96 13.68 18.02
CA ARG A 241 -2.47 14.54 19.10
C ARG A 241 -0.95 14.66 19.12
N ILE A 242 -0.23 13.58 18.82
CA ILE A 242 1.23 13.60 18.68
C ILE A 242 1.61 14.49 17.49
N ILE A 243 0.96 14.30 16.34
CA ILE A 243 1.18 15.12 15.14
C ILE A 243 0.98 16.60 15.46
N PHE A 244 -0.10 16.97 16.16
CA PHE A 244 -0.35 18.35 16.56
C PHE A 244 0.79 18.94 17.38
N ALA A 245 1.29 18.20 18.39
CA ALA A 245 2.38 18.67 19.24
C ALA A 245 3.70 18.80 18.48
N LEU A 246 4.03 17.84 17.61
CA LEU A 246 5.27 17.85 16.84
C LEU A 246 5.29 18.96 15.78
N LEU A 247 4.17 19.18 15.08
CA LEU A 247 4.05 20.24 14.09
C LEU A 247 4.07 21.63 14.75
N LYS A 248 3.45 21.80 15.92
CA LYS A 248 3.43 23.10 16.61
C LYS A 248 4.80 23.50 17.18
N ASN A 249 5.62 22.51 17.53
CA ASN A 249 6.95 22.74 18.10
C ASN A 249 8.08 22.55 17.07
N SER A 250 7.77 22.14 15.84
CA SER A 250 8.73 21.77 14.80
C SER A 250 9.83 20.79 15.27
N VAL A 251 9.46 19.76 16.05
CA VAL A 251 10.38 18.75 16.61
C VAL A 251 10.16 17.38 15.97
N HIS A 252 11.24 16.63 15.73
CA HIS A 252 11.17 15.25 15.24
C HIS A 252 10.57 14.27 16.28
N TYR A 253 9.97 13.19 15.79
CA TYR A 253 9.42 12.16 16.66
C TYR A 253 10.54 11.35 17.32
N HIS A 254 10.58 11.37 18.65
CA HIS A 254 11.38 10.47 19.47
C HIS A 254 10.44 9.48 20.21
N PRO A 255 10.69 8.15 20.15
CA PRO A 255 9.80 7.11 20.69
C PRO A 255 9.56 7.13 22.20
#